data_AF-A0A956QSE3-F1
#
_entry.id   AF-A0A956QSE3-F1
#
_cell.length_a   1.000
_cell.length_b   1.000
_cell.length_c   1.000
_cell.angle_alpha   90.00
_cell.angle_beta   90.00
_cell.angle_gamma   90.00
#
_symmetry.space_group_name_H-M   'P 1'
#
loop_
_entity.id
_entity.type
_entity.pdbx_description
1 polymer ?
#
loop_
_entity_poly.entity_id
_entity_poly.type
_entity_poly.pdbx_seq_one_letter_code
_entity_poly.pdbx_strand_id
1 'polypeptide(L)'
;MNAKRSTVSIFVLLMVLIWQGDQNGVAAAEKVYSVKEIIGILNNSPKSLFEGKFRIKARYMGASKGILESDFATLMDLADAPMNANASIATHKSAPCLITGPSFSMPRDLLPTKYAIYEGHFADPRFLRWKDGARRFVIDRKVVELKADGSIADTGRYDESYTKEASDKILAEMNVIEREDTVQAFMKLNNKGEVIKVVPTANSKDPDIEDLIVDAIRRAQPFASLAPHLAASPYFEINVSWKEGACSVDMSHLSKQPACLK
;
A
#
# COMPACT_ATOMS: atom_id res chain seq x y z
N MET A 1 65.61 -19.13 -26.46
CA MET A 1 65.23 -19.86 -25.22
C MET A 1 64.91 -18.84 -24.14
N ASN A 2 63.82 -19.08 -23.39
CA ASN A 2 63.31 -18.37 -22.20
C ASN A 2 62.78 -16.93 -22.46
N ALA A 3 61.48 -16.61 -22.49
CA ALA A 3 60.29 -17.07 -21.76
C ALA A 3 60.41 -16.94 -20.23
N LYS A 4 59.83 -15.85 -19.68
CA LYS A 4 59.01 -15.75 -18.44
C LYS A 4 59.12 -14.37 -17.79
N ARG A 5 58.01 -13.63 -17.80
CA ARG A 5 57.56 -12.56 -16.86
C ARG A 5 56.21 -12.06 -17.39
N SER A 6 55.14 -12.86 -17.27
CA SER A 6 54.20 -12.93 -16.13
C SER A 6 53.65 -11.57 -15.70
N THR A 7 52.70 -11.05 -16.50
CA THR A 7 51.27 -10.98 -16.17
C THR A 7 50.86 -10.77 -14.70
N VAL A 8 51.45 -9.82 -13.98
CA VAL A 8 50.92 -9.37 -12.68
C VAL A 8 51.05 -7.86 -12.59
N SER A 9 50.23 -7.11 -13.36
CA SER A 9 50.09 -5.66 -13.13
C SER A 9 48.88 -5.01 -13.81
N ILE A 10 47.84 -5.78 -14.17
CA ILE A 10 46.59 -5.24 -14.75
C ILE A 10 45.37 -5.53 -13.87
N PHE A 11 45.48 -6.43 -12.89
CA PHE A 11 44.35 -6.80 -12.02
C PHE A 11 44.13 -5.89 -10.79
N VAL A 12 45.04 -4.95 -10.51
CA VAL A 12 44.89 -4.03 -9.36
C VAL A 12 44.36 -2.65 -9.78
N LEU A 13 44.34 -2.32 -11.08
CA LEU A 13 43.77 -1.06 -11.58
C LEU A 13 42.28 -1.13 -11.92
N LEU A 14 41.67 -2.33 -11.94
CA LEU A 14 40.24 -2.52 -12.23
C LEU A 14 39.36 -2.70 -10.98
N MET A 15 39.95 -2.76 -9.78
CA MET A 15 39.18 -2.88 -8.52
C MET A 15 39.10 -1.60 -7.69
N VAL A 16 39.80 -0.53 -8.08
CA VAL A 16 39.70 0.79 -7.40
C VAL A 16 38.75 1.76 -8.11
N LEU A 17 38.23 1.39 -9.29
CA LEU A 17 37.19 2.14 -10.01
C LEU A 17 35.76 1.60 -9.81
N ILE A 18 35.57 0.60 -8.94
CA ILE A 18 34.24 0.08 -8.55
C ILE A 18 33.83 0.58 -7.15
N TRP A 19 34.65 1.41 -6.50
CA TRP A 19 34.40 1.91 -5.14
C TRP A 19 34.43 3.44 -5.03
N GLN A 20 33.99 4.15 -6.06
CA GLN A 20 33.63 5.59 -5.99
C GLN A 20 32.45 5.96 -6.91
N GLY A 21 31.55 5.01 -7.17
CA GLY A 21 30.28 5.27 -7.84
C GLY A 21 29.13 4.86 -6.94
N ASP A 22 28.39 5.86 -6.46
CA ASP A 22 27.00 5.74 -6.01
C ASP A 22 26.70 5.24 -4.57
N GLN A 23 27.38 5.83 -3.58
CA GLN A 23 26.88 5.89 -2.19
C GLN A 23 25.99 7.12 -1.92
N ASN A 24 25.52 7.82 -2.96
CA ASN A 24 24.52 8.89 -2.84
C ASN A 24 23.17 8.45 -3.43
N GLY A 25 22.73 7.25 -3.07
CA GLY A 25 21.32 6.85 -3.13
C GLY A 25 20.51 7.54 -2.04
N VAL A 26 20.58 8.87 -1.93
CA VAL A 26 19.46 9.62 -1.37
C VAL A 26 18.37 9.45 -2.41
N ALA A 27 17.49 8.46 -2.21
CA ALA A 27 16.34 8.22 -3.06
C ALA A 27 15.68 9.57 -3.35
N ALA A 28 15.89 10.08 -4.58
CA ALA A 28 15.33 11.36 -4.98
C ALA A 28 13.84 11.26 -4.71
N ALA A 29 13.33 12.08 -3.79
CA ALA A 29 11.95 11.99 -3.34
C ALA A 29 11.05 11.88 -4.57
N GLU A 30 10.45 10.70 -4.75
CA GLU A 30 9.86 10.30 -6.01
C GLU A 30 8.75 11.30 -6.35
N LYS A 31 8.97 12.10 -7.41
CA LYS A 31 8.18 13.30 -7.66
C LYS A 31 6.70 12.95 -7.85
N VAL A 32 5.84 13.61 -7.09
CA VAL A 32 4.38 13.51 -7.22
C VAL A 32 3.90 14.68 -8.06
N TYR A 33 3.21 14.37 -9.16
CA TYR A 33 2.67 15.33 -10.11
C TYR A 33 1.20 15.60 -9.85
N SER A 34 0.74 16.81 -10.17
CA SER A 34 -0.68 17.11 -10.31
C SER A 34 -1.22 16.67 -11.67
N VAL A 35 -2.54 16.59 -11.81
CA VAL A 35 -3.18 16.28 -13.10
C VAL A 35 -2.88 17.37 -14.12
N LYS A 36 -2.89 18.64 -13.70
CA LYS A 36 -2.55 19.77 -14.58
C LYS A 36 -1.12 19.68 -15.12
N GLU A 37 -0.16 19.33 -14.28
CA GLU A 37 1.24 19.20 -14.69
C GLU A 37 1.40 18.12 -15.76
N ILE A 38 0.80 16.95 -15.54
CA ILE A 38 0.85 15.84 -16.51
C ILE A 38 0.18 16.22 -17.82
N ILE A 39 -0.95 16.92 -17.80
CA ILE A 39 -1.61 17.41 -19.02
C ILE A 39 -0.74 18.43 -19.74
N GLY A 40 -0.06 19.32 -19.00
CA GLY A 40 0.93 20.22 -19.56
C GLY A 40 2.05 19.47 -20.29
N ILE A 41 2.56 18.39 -19.69
CA ILE A 41 3.58 17.53 -20.31
C ILE A 41 3.00 16.81 -21.54
N LEU A 42 1.79 16.25 -21.46
CA LEU A 42 1.12 15.59 -22.60
C LEU A 42 0.95 16.53 -23.79
N ASN A 43 0.67 17.82 -23.55
CA ASN A 43 0.47 18.79 -24.60
C ASN A 43 1.78 19.31 -25.20
N ASN A 44 2.85 19.41 -24.41
CA ASN A 44 4.13 19.97 -24.85
C ASN A 44 5.12 18.90 -25.35
N SER A 45 5.21 17.76 -24.66
CA SER A 45 6.17 16.69 -24.95
C SER A 45 5.65 15.32 -24.49
N PRO A 46 4.63 14.77 -25.17
CA PRO A 46 3.96 13.53 -24.73
C PRO A 46 4.89 12.32 -24.66
N LYS A 47 5.92 12.25 -25.52
CA LYS A 47 6.89 11.15 -25.54
C LYS A 47 7.69 11.04 -24.24
N SER A 48 7.88 12.13 -23.50
CA SER A 48 8.58 12.12 -22.21
C SER A 48 7.85 11.31 -21.13
N LEU A 49 6.57 10.99 -21.35
CA LEU A 49 5.76 10.19 -20.42
C LEU A 49 5.76 8.70 -20.77
N PHE A 50 6.35 8.29 -21.89
CA PHE A 50 6.28 6.90 -22.35
C PHE A 50 7.30 6.00 -21.65
N GLU A 51 8.31 6.59 -21.02
CA GLU A 51 9.35 5.88 -20.30
C GLU A 51 9.26 6.25 -18.82
N GLY A 52 8.60 5.40 -18.04
CA GLY A 52 8.61 5.50 -16.59
C GLY A 52 7.25 5.30 -15.92
N LYS A 53 7.31 5.32 -14.59
CA LYS A 53 6.14 5.34 -13.72
C LYS A 53 5.98 6.73 -13.13
N PHE A 54 4.73 7.15 -13.01
CA PHE A 54 4.37 8.47 -12.52
C PHE A 54 3.46 8.33 -11.32
N ARG A 55 3.74 9.14 -10.30
CA ARG A 55 2.84 9.33 -9.17
C ARG A 55 2.02 10.58 -9.40
N ILE A 56 0.70 10.43 -9.48
CA ILE A 56 -0.23 11.51 -9.77
C ILE A 56 -1.16 11.70 -8.60
N LYS A 57 -1.12 12.89 -8.01
CA LYS A 57 -2.06 13.38 -7.00
C LYS A 57 -3.33 13.83 -7.71
N ALA A 58 -4.43 13.10 -7.50
CA ALA A 58 -5.66 13.32 -8.24
C ALA A 58 -6.91 12.93 -7.44
N ARG A 59 -8.05 13.40 -7.93
CA ARG A 59 -9.37 12.90 -7.57
C ARG A 59 -9.93 11.99 -8.64
N TYR A 60 -10.41 10.81 -8.25
CA TYR A 60 -11.27 9.96 -9.07
C TYR A 60 -12.67 10.57 -9.21
N MET A 61 -13.09 10.81 -10.44
CA MET A 61 -14.36 11.47 -10.74
C MET A 61 -15.49 10.51 -11.13
N GLY A 62 -15.17 9.28 -11.52
CA GLY A 62 -16.13 8.31 -12.01
C GLY A 62 -15.65 7.60 -13.26
N ALA A 63 -16.43 6.61 -13.68
CA ALA A 63 -16.21 5.82 -14.88
C ALA A 63 -17.30 6.07 -15.91
N SER A 64 -16.89 6.29 -17.16
CA SER A 64 -17.76 6.15 -18.33
C SER A 64 -17.78 4.67 -18.69
N LYS A 65 -18.87 3.99 -18.36
CA LYS A 65 -19.05 2.58 -18.70
C LYS A 65 -19.41 2.47 -20.19
N GLY A 66 -18.47 1.97 -20.97
CA GLY A 66 -18.64 1.72 -22.39
C GLY A 66 -18.17 0.33 -22.80
N ILE A 67 -18.05 0.09 -24.10
CA ILE A 67 -17.41 -1.09 -24.67
C ILE A 67 -16.00 -0.70 -25.13
N LEU A 68 -14.98 -1.46 -24.70
CA LEU A 68 -13.58 -1.31 -25.13
C LEU A 68 -13.07 0.13 -24.99
N GLU A 69 -12.80 0.82 -26.10
CA GLU A 69 -12.22 2.16 -26.13
C GLU A 69 -13.12 3.24 -25.53
N SER A 70 -14.43 2.99 -25.44
CA SER A 70 -15.38 3.90 -24.80
C SER A 70 -15.50 3.69 -23.29
N ASP A 71 -14.85 2.65 -22.74
CA ASP A 71 -14.71 2.42 -21.31
C ASP A 71 -13.46 3.12 -20.76
N PHE A 72 -13.65 3.98 -19.77
CA PHE A 72 -12.56 4.67 -19.08
C PHE A 72 -13.03 5.25 -17.75
N ALA A 73 -12.09 5.48 -16.85
CA ALA A 73 -12.29 6.38 -15.73
C ALA A 73 -11.60 7.72 -15.96
N THR A 74 -11.99 8.71 -15.16
CA THR A 74 -11.44 10.06 -15.23
C THR A 74 -10.80 10.46 -13.91
N LEU A 75 -9.57 10.96 -13.98
CA LEU A 75 -8.86 11.61 -12.89
C LEU A 75 -8.82 13.12 -13.11
N MET A 76 -9.06 13.89 -12.06
CA MET A 76 -9.05 15.35 -12.08
C MET A 76 -8.10 15.90 -11.02
N ASP A 77 -7.60 17.11 -11.23
CA ASP A 77 -6.81 17.80 -10.21
C ASP A 77 -7.65 18.04 -8.94
N LEU A 78 -7.00 18.05 -7.78
CA LEU A 78 -7.69 18.30 -6.51
C LEU A 78 -8.26 19.71 -6.45
N ALA A 79 -7.54 20.69 -6.97
CA ALA A 79 -7.95 22.10 -6.91
C ALA A 79 -9.17 22.40 -7.79
N ASP A 80 -9.39 21.61 -8.85
CA ASP A 80 -10.50 21.81 -9.78
C ASP A 80 -11.70 20.92 -9.46
N ALA A 81 -11.54 19.97 -8.55
CA ALA A 81 -12.54 18.98 -8.27
C ALA A 81 -13.73 19.58 -7.50
N PRO A 82 -14.97 19.48 -8.03
CA PRO A 82 -16.16 20.04 -7.36
C PRO A 82 -16.41 19.34 -6.03
N MET A 83 -16.59 20.08 -4.93
CA MET A 83 -16.76 19.50 -3.57
C MET A 83 -17.89 18.45 -3.49
N ASN A 84 -18.88 18.52 -4.37
CA ASN A 84 -19.98 17.57 -4.44
C ASN A 84 -19.68 16.41 -5.41
N ALA A 85 -19.86 15.18 -4.92
CA ALA A 85 -19.66 13.94 -5.68
C ALA A 85 -20.62 13.72 -6.85
N ASN A 86 -21.73 14.46 -6.87
CA ASN A 86 -22.80 14.37 -7.87
C ASN A 86 -22.71 15.46 -8.94
N ALA A 87 -21.66 16.29 -8.94
CA ALA A 87 -21.40 17.21 -10.04
C ALA A 87 -21.07 16.36 -11.27
N SER A 88 -22.04 16.33 -12.19
CA SER A 88 -22.10 15.40 -13.30
C SER A 88 -20.89 15.52 -14.23
N ILE A 89 -20.79 14.54 -15.12
CA ILE A 89 -19.85 14.47 -16.24
C ILE A 89 -19.80 15.79 -17.07
N ALA A 90 -20.82 16.66 -16.97
CA ALA A 90 -20.84 17.97 -17.62
C ALA A 90 -19.78 18.96 -17.10
N THR A 91 -19.31 18.82 -15.85
CA THR A 91 -18.19 19.63 -15.31
C THR A 91 -16.81 19.24 -15.87
N HIS A 92 -16.70 18.12 -16.60
CA HIS A 92 -15.46 17.70 -17.26
C HIS A 92 -15.05 18.56 -18.46
N LYS A 93 -15.96 19.34 -19.03
CA LYS A 93 -15.66 20.05 -20.28
C LYS A 93 -14.75 21.27 -20.12
N SER A 94 -14.60 21.81 -18.91
CA SER A 94 -13.83 23.03 -18.64
C SER A 94 -12.55 22.81 -17.83
N ALA A 95 -12.39 21.67 -17.16
CA ALA A 95 -11.25 21.40 -16.28
C ALA A 95 -10.33 20.31 -16.86
N PRO A 96 -9.00 20.46 -16.77
CA PRO A 96 -8.05 19.44 -17.21
C PRO A 96 -8.28 18.09 -16.51
N CYS A 97 -8.48 17.03 -17.30
CA CYS A 97 -8.69 15.68 -16.78
C CYS A 97 -7.87 14.62 -17.54
N LEU A 98 -7.39 13.61 -16.81
CA LEU A 98 -6.75 12.44 -17.40
C LEU A 98 -7.77 11.33 -17.59
N ILE A 99 -7.82 10.80 -18.81
CA ILE A 99 -8.51 9.56 -19.10
C ILE A 99 -7.61 8.38 -18.73
N THR A 100 -8.22 7.30 -18.27
CA THR A 100 -7.49 6.11 -17.89
C THR A 100 -7.68 4.96 -18.88
N GLY A 101 -7.04 3.82 -18.58
CA GLY A 101 -7.45 2.52 -19.14
C GLY A 101 -8.90 2.14 -18.79
N PRO A 102 -9.39 0.99 -19.29
CA PRO A 102 -10.74 0.49 -19.03
C PRO A 102 -11.07 0.50 -17.53
N SER A 103 -12.27 0.96 -17.19
CA SER A 103 -12.67 1.11 -15.78
C SER A 103 -12.73 -0.24 -15.07
N PHE A 104 -13.08 -1.31 -15.79
CA PHE A 104 -13.12 -2.67 -15.24
C PHE A 104 -11.74 -3.32 -15.06
N SER A 105 -10.69 -2.80 -15.70
CA SER A 105 -9.32 -3.31 -15.52
C SER A 105 -8.54 -2.56 -14.43
N MET A 106 -9.22 -1.69 -13.68
CA MET A 106 -8.64 -0.97 -12.56
C MET A 106 -8.45 -1.89 -11.34
N PRO A 107 -7.33 -1.78 -10.61
CA PRO A 107 -7.15 -2.42 -9.31
C PRO A 107 -8.36 -2.22 -8.38
N ARG A 108 -8.86 -3.31 -7.78
CA ARG A 108 -10.11 -3.30 -6.98
C ARG A 108 -10.02 -2.43 -5.73
N ASP A 109 -8.82 -2.18 -5.23
CA ASP A 109 -8.50 -1.34 -4.07
C ASP A 109 -8.59 0.18 -4.35
N LEU A 110 -8.85 0.58 -5.60
CA LEU A 110 -9.04 1.97 -6.01
C LEU A 110 -10.42 2.53 -5.61
N LEU A 111 -11.42 1.66 -5.45
CA LEU A 111 -12.76 2.01 -4.98
C LEU A 111 -12.81 1.71 -3.47
N PRO A 112 -13.18 2.65 -2.57
CA PRO A 112 -14.13 3.75 -2.74
C PRO A 112 -13.53 5.17 -2.77
N THR A 113 -12.23 5.32 -2.95
CA THR A 113 -11.50 6.51 -2.49
C THR A 113 -11.47 7.59 -3.57
N LYS A 114 -12.07 8.75 -3.27
CA LYS A 114 -12.17 9.86 -4.23
C LYS A 114 -10.85 10.59 -4.43
N TYR A 115 -9.99 10.71 -3.42
CA TYR A 115 -8.76 11.51 -3.49
C TYR A 115 -7.55 10.64 -3.13
N ALA A 116 -6.52 10.59 -3.99
CA ALA A 116 -5.36 9.76 -3.74
C ALA A 116 -4.11 10.21 -4.54
N ILE A 117 -2.97 9.61 -4.21
CA ILE A 117 -1.80 9.52 -5.07
C ILE A 117 -1.86 8.17 -5.77
N TYR A 118 -1.97 8.17 -7.09
CA TYR A 118 -2.00 6.99 -7.93
C TYR A 118 -0.63 6.79 -8.59
N GLU A 119 -0.15 5.56 -8.63
CA GLU A 119 1.05 5.20 -9.40
C GLU A 119 0.61 4.45 -10.66
N GLY A 120 1.24 4.77 -11.77
CA GLY A 120 0.88 4.23 -13.07
C GLY A 120 1.81 4.69 -14.18
N HIS A 121 1.42 4.42 -15.43
CA HIS A 121 2.24 4.70 -16.61
C HIS A 121 1.38 5.08 -17.83
N PHE A 122 2.04 5.63 -18.85
CA PHE A 122 1.43 5.93 -20.16
C PHE A 122 1.92 4.95 -21.22
N ALA A 123 1.35 5.05 -22.42
CA ALA A 123 1.77 4.26 -23.59
C ALA A 123 1.75 2.74 -23.39
N ASP A 124 0.80 2.24 -22.60
CA ASP A 124 0.61 0.80 -22.40
C ASP A 124 0.34 0.12 -23.75
N PRO A 125 1.14 -0.90 -24.13
CA PRO A 125 1.03 -1.59 -25.42
C PRO A 125 -0.38 -2.09 -25.77
N ARG A 126 -1.18 -2.42 -24.74
CA ARG A 126 -2.56 -2.91 -24.91
C ARG A 126 -3.48 -1.84 -25.47
N PHE A 127 -3.24 -0.58 -25.14
CA PHE A 127 -4.10 0.54 -25.49
C PHE A 127 -3.54 1.41 -26.62
N LEU A 128 -2.26 1.26 -27.01
CA LEU A 128 -1.64 2.08 -28.07
C LEU A 128 -2.43 2.14 -29.38
N ARG A 129 -3.20 1.09 -29.69
CA ARG A 129 -4.01 1.01 -30.92
C ARG A 129 -5.34 1.78 -30.82
N TRP A 130 -5.75 2.17 -29.62
CA TRP A 130 -7.01 2.84 -29.35
C TRP A 130 -6.91 4.33 -29.60
N LYS A 131 -8.06 4.96 -29.84
CA LYS A 131 -8.13 6.42 -29.86
C LYS A 131 -7.67 7.00 -28.52
N ASP A 132 -6.69 7.90 -28.59
CA ASP A 132 -6.00 8.51 -27.44
C ASP A 132 -5.29 7.51 -26.50
N GLY A 133 -5.04 6.28 -26.96
CA GLY A 133 -4.45 5.20 -26.17
C GLY A 133 -3.12 5.53 -25.51
N ALA A 134 -2.21 6.19 -26.24
CA ALA A 134 -0.92 6.63 -25.71
C ALA A 134 -1.03 7.73 -24.64
N ARG A 135 -2.17 8.43 -24.58
CA ARG A 135 -2.47 9.50 -23.60
C ARG A 135 -3.24 8.98 -22.39
N ARG A 136 -3.62 7.70 -22.38
CA ARG A 136 -4.30 7.08 -21.25
C ARG A 136 -3.31 6.78 -20.15
N PHE A 137 -3.66 7.18 -18.94
CA PHE A 137 -2.93 6.79 -17.74
C PHE A 137 -3.44 5.45 -17.24
N VAL A 138 -2.59 4.43 -17.23
CA VAL A 138 -2.89 3.12 -16.67
C VAL A 138 -2.49 3.13 -15.21
N ILE A 139 -3.47 2.97 -14.32
CA ILE A 139 -3.23 2.95 -12.88
C ILE A 139 -2.78 1.54 -12.50
N ASP A 140 -1.57 1.43 -11.97
CA ASP A 140 -1.03 0.18 -11.46
C ASP A 140 -1.49 -0.06 -10.02
N ARG A 141 -1.48 0.99 -9.19
CA ARG A 141 -1.90 0.92 -7.78
C ARG A 141 -2.23 2.29 -7.17
N LYS A 142 -2.91 2.25 -6.02
CA LYS A 142 -3.02 3.39 -5.10
C LYS A 142 -1.83 3.43 -4.15
N VAL A 143 -1.13 4.56 -4.07
CA VAL A 143 0.04 4.74 -3.19
C VAL A 143 -0.37 5.27 -1.82
N VAL A 144 -1.18 6.32 -1.79
CA VAL A 144 -1.66 6.96 -0.56
C VAL A 144 -3.05 7.53 -0.82
N GLU A 145 -3.96 7.43 0.13
CA GLU A 145 -5.25 8.11 0.06
C GLU A 145 -5.17 9.48 0.74
N LEU A 146 -5.93 10.44 0.22
CA LEU A 146 -5.85 11.86 0.59
C LEU A 146 -7.19 12.34 1.15
N LYS A 147 -7.15 13.37 2.01
CA LYS A 147 -8.35 14.12 2.40
C LYS A 147 -8.72 15.07 1.26
N ALA A 148 -9.91 15.67 1.36
CA ALA A 148 -10.37 16.65 0.38
C ALA A 148 -9.46 17.89 0.28
N ASP A 149 -8.76 18.24 1.37
CA ASP A 149 -7.77 19.33 1.39
C ASP A 149 -6.41 18.93 0.79
N GLY A 150 -6.28 17.69 0.31
CA GLY A 150 -5.06 17.15 -0.26
C GLY A 150 -3.97 16.80 0.75
N SER A 151 -4.24 16.91 2.05
CA SER A 151 -3.41 16.27 3.08
C SER A 151 -3.54 14.74 2.96
N ILE A 152 -2.53 14.03 3.44
CA ILE A 152 -2.62 12.56 3.55
C ILE A 152 -3.83 12.26 4.42
N ALA A 153 -4.81 11.57 3.86
CA ALA A 153 -5.87 11.07 4.69
C ALA A 153 -5.24 10.06 5.61
N ASP A 154 -5.64 10.14 6.87
CA ASP A 154 -5.35 9.12 7.86
C ASP A 154 -6.18 7.90 7.50
N THR A 155 -5.81 7.35 6.36
CA THR A 155 -6.38 6.17 5.79
C THR A 155 -5.56 5.14 6.46
N GLY A 156 -6.19 4.37 7.33
CA GLY A 156 -5.62 3.18 7.92
C GLY A 156 -5.18 2.15 6.87
N ARG A 157 -4.35 2.51 5.88
CA ARG A 157 -3.02 1.93 5.74
C ARG A 157 -2.26 2.18 7.03
N TYR A 158 -2.72 1.41 7.99
CA TYR A 158 -1.92 0.83 9.02
C TYR A 158 -0.62 0.37 8.39
N ASP A 159 0.42 1.16 8.60
CA ASP A 159 1.78 0.72 8.34
C ASP A 159 1.95 -0.61 9.08
N GLU A 160 2.27 -1.69 8.38
CA GLU A 160 2.51 -2.98 9.04
C GLU A 160 3.57 -2.86 10.16
N SER A 161 4.36 -1.77 10.18
CA SER A 161 5.31 -1.44 11.25
C SER A 161 4.72 -1.28 12.66
N TYR A 162 3.53 -0.67 12.85
CA TYR A 162 3.01 -0.43 14.21
C TYR A 162 2.29 -1.67 14.77
N THR A 163 1.69 -2.52 13.91
CA THR A 163 1.23 -3.84 14.34
C THR A 163 2.39 -4.78 14.57
N LYS A 164 3.48 -4.67 13.81
CA LYS A 164 4.69 -5.49 13.98
C LYS A 164 5.27 -5.40 15.39
N GLU A 165 5.41 -4.21 15.97
CA GLU A 165 5.91 -4.08 17.35
C GLU A 165 5.04 -4.87 18.35
N ALA A 166 3.72 -4.80 18.18
CA ALA A 166 2.78 -5.50 19.03
C ALA A 166 2.75 -7.02 18.75
N SER A 167 2.89 -7.44 17.49
CA SER A 167 3.09 -8.85 17.10
C SER A 167 4.37 -9.41 17.71
N ASP A 168 5.47 -8.66 17.66
CA ASP A 168 6.77 -9.06 18.24
C ASP A 168 6.68 -9.20 19.77
N LYS A 169 5.93 -8.30 20.44
CA LYS A 169 5.66 -8.42 21.89
C LYS A 169 4.86 -9.67 22.24
N ILE A 170 3.82 -9.98 21.46
CA ILE A 170 3.03 -11.20 21.68
C ILE A 170 3.91 -12.42 21.41
N LEU A 171 4.66 -12.43 20.32
CA LEU A 171 5.57 -13.52 19.96
C LEU A 171 6.63 -13.78 21.05
N ALA A 172 7.17 -12.74 21.68
CA ALA A 172 8.11 -12.86 22.79
C ALA A 172 7.51 -13.56 24.03
N GLU A 173 6.18 -13.50 24.19
CA GLU A 173 5.43 -14.16 25.27
C GLU A 173 4.93 -15.55 24.88
N MET A 174 5.12 -15.97 23.62
CA MET A 174 4.70 -17.26 23.11
C MET A 174 5.73 -18.34 23.40
N ASN A 175 5.27 -19.48 23.89
CA ASN A 175 6.08 -20.69 23.95
C ASN A 175 6.11 -21.38 22.58
N VAL A 176 7.27 -21.93 22.22
CA VAL A 176 7.38 -22.88 21.12
C VAL A 176 6.71 -24.19 21.56
N ILE A 177 5.80 -24.70 20.74
CA ILE A 177 5.17 -26.01 20.93
C ILE A 177 5.67 -26.95 19.83
N GLU A 178 5.76 -28.25 20.11
CA GLU A 178 6.31 -29.26 19.19
C GLU A 178 5.31 -29.72 18.11
N ARG A 179 4.16 -29.05 17.97
CA ARG A 179 3.09 -29.39 17.02
C ARG A 179 2.76 -28.22 16.11
N GLU A 180 2.23 -28.56 14.94
CA GLU A 180 1.69 -27.57 14.02
C GLU A 180 0.24 -27.22 14.38
N ASP A 181 -0.02 -25.93 14.55
CA ASP A 181 -1.38 -25.43 14.77
C ASP A 181 -1.51 -24.00 14.26
N THR A 182 -2.74 -23.53 14.09
CA THR A 182 -3.03 -22.14 13.75
C THR A 182 -4.29 -21.71 14.48
N VAL A 183 -4.14 -20.66 15.28
CA VAL A 183 -5.24 -20.11 16.07
C VAL A 183 -5.39 -18.64 15.76
N GLN A 184 -6.64 -18.24 15.59
CA GLN A 184 -7.00 -16.85 15.38
C GLN A 184 -7.68 -16.34 16.65
N ALA A 185 -7.42 -15.09 17.01
CA ALA A 185 -8.06 -14.42 18.13
C ALA A 185 -8.45 -13.00 17.75
N PHE A 186 -9.55 -12.52 18.32
CA PHE A 186 -10.00 -11.14 18.19
C PHE A 186 -9.78 -10.40 19.50
N MET A 187 -9.19 -9.21 19.41
CA MET A 187 -8.85 -8.38 20.56
C MET A 187 -9.53 -7.01 20.47
N LYS A 188 -9.93 -6.48 21.63
CA LYS A 188 -10.39 -5.10 21.81
C LYS A 188 -9.49 -4.38 22.81
N LEU A 189 -9.01 -3.20 22.45
CA LEU A 189 -8.20 -2.34 23.31
C LEU A 189 -8.95 -1.11 23.80
N ASN A 190 -8.50 -0.50 24.90
CA ASN A 190 -8.91 0.86 25.29
C ASN A 190 -8.01 1.92 24.66
N ASN A 191 -8.31 3.21 24.85
CA ASN A 191 -7.52 4.31 24.27
C ASN A 191 -6.06 4.43 24.78
N LYS A 192 -5.66 3.63 25.78
CA LYS A 192 -4.28 3.53 26.27
C LYS A 192 -3.52 2.33 25.71
N GLY A 193 -4.15 1.51 24.86
CA GLY A 193 -3.57 0.27 24.34
C GLY A 193 -3.61 -0.89 25.34
N GLU A 194 -4.46 -0.81 26.38
CA GLU A 194 -4.67 -1.90 27.34
C GLU A 194 -5.77 -2.84 26.84
N VAL A 195 -5.64 -4.13 27.14
CA VAL A 195 -6.54 -5.17 26.65
C VAL A 195 -7.85 -5.16 27.44
N ILE A 196 -8.97 -4.89 26.75
CA ILE A 196 -10.33 -4.96 27.33
C ILE A 196 -10.88 -6.38 27.22
N LYS A 197 -10.76 -6.98 26.04
CA LYS A 197 -11.36 -8.28 25.71
C LYS A 197 -10.52 -8.98 24.66
N VAL A 198 -10.32 -10.28 24.83
CA VAL A 198 -9.73 -11.19 23.84
C VAL A 198 -10.66 -12.37 23.70
N VAL A 199 -10.97 -12.77 22.48
CA VAL A 199 -11.79 -13.93 22.18
C VAL A 199 -11.07 -14.76 21.12
N PRO A 200 -10.52 -15.94 21.48
CA PRO A 200 -10.04 -16.88 20.49
C PRO A 200 -11.20 -17.37 19.63
N THR A 201 -10.94 -17.65 18.36
CA THR A 201 -11.87 -18.40 17.51
C THR A 201 -11.56 -19.88 17.64
N ALA A 202 -12.61 -20.69 17.70
CA ALA A 202 -12.54 -22.15 17.85
C ALA A 202 -12.04 -22.85 16.58
N ASN A 203 -10.90 -22.39 16.05
CA ASN A 203 -10.19 -22.99 14.92
C ASN A 203 -9.12 -23.97 15.41
N SER A 204 -8.72 -23.89 16.68
CA SER A 204 -7.84 -24.87 17.33
C SER A 204 -8.61 -26.16 17.61
N LYS A 205 -7.94 -27.31 17.47
CA LYS A 205 -8.47 -28.60 17.98
C LYS A 205 -8.21 -28.79 19.46
N ASP A 206 -7.47 -27.86 20.08
CA ASP A 206 -7.02 -27.95 21.46
C ASP A 206 -7.33 -26.63 22.22
N PRO A 207 -8.23 -26.69 23.23
CA PRO A 207 -8.60 -25.52 24.03
C PRO A 207 -7.43 -24.97 24.86
N ASP A 208 -6.43 -25.79 25.21
CA ASP A 208 -5.28 -25.32 26.00
C ASP A 208 -4.41 -24.34 25.19
N ILE A 209 -4.41 -24.42 23.85
CA ILE A 209 -3.70 -23.46 22.99
C ILE A 209 -4.42 -22.11 22.95
N GLU A 210 -5.75 -22.12 22.99
CA GLU A 210 -6.53 -20.90 22.98
C GLU A 210 -6.23 -20.07 24.24
N ASP A 211 -6.17 -20.74 25.39
CA ASP A 211 -5.79 -20.11 26.67
C ASP A 211 -4.35 -19.59 26.65
N LEU A 212 -3.40 -20.34 26.06
CA LEU A 212 -2.02 -19.90 25.91
C LEU A 212 -1.91 -18.56 25.17
N ILE A 213 -2.69 -18.37 24.10
CA ILE A 213 -2.69 -17.14 23.31
C ILE A 213 -3.31 -15.99 24.09
N VAL A 214 -4.45 -16.23 24.75
CA VAL A 214 -5.10 -15.21 25.59
C VAL A 214 -4.17 -14.72 26.68
N ASP A 215 -3.45 -15.63 27.32
CA ASP A 215 -2.48 -15.32 28.36
C ASP A 215 -1.26 -14.56 27.82
N ALA A 216 -0.71 -14.97 26.68
CA ALA A 216 0.40 -14.25 26.05
C ALA A 216 0.02 -12.81 25.66
N ILE A 217 -1.16 -12.60 25.08
CA ILE A 217 -1.67 -11.26 24.76
C ILE A 217 -1.82 -10.40 26.02
N ARG A 218 -2.30 -11.00 27.12
CA ARG A 218 -2.47 -10.30 28.40
C ARG A 218 -1.13 -9.96 29.07
N ARG A 219 -0.08 -10.75 28.87
CA ARG A 219 1.28 -10.45 29.36
C ARG A 219 2.00 -9.41 28.50
N ALA A 220 1.77 -9.42 27.19
CA ALA A 220 2.42 -8.52 26.23
C ALA A 220 1.95 -7.06 26.33
N GLN A 221 0.84 -6.78 27.03
CA GLN A 221 0.32 -5.43 27.20
C GLN A 221 1.21 -4.57 28.13
N PRO A 222 1.25 -3.23 27.98
CA PRO A 222 0.40 -2.42 27.10
C PRO A 222 0.94 -2.29 25.67
N PHE A 223 0.00 -2.18 24.72
CA PHE A 223 0.29 -1.93 23.31
C PHE A 223 0.27 -0.43 22.99
N ALA A 224 1.16 0.33 23.63
CA ALA A 224 1.20 1.79 23.51
C ALA A 224 1.40 2.30 22.08
N SER A 225 2.12 1.55 21.23
CA SER A 225 2.32 1.86 19.81
C SER A 225 1.02 1.90 19.01
N LEU A 226 -0.02 1.19 19.47
CA LEU A 226 -1.32 1.15 18.82
C LEU A 226 -2.19 2.36 19.19
N ALA A 227 -1.89 3.09 20.28
CA ALA A 227 -2.73 4.16 20.81
C ALA A 227 -3.18 5.23 19.80
N PRO A 228 -2.32 5.72 18.86
CA PRO A 228 -2.75 6.67 17.83
C PRO A 228 -3.89 6.16 16.94
N HIS A 229 -4.06 4.83 16.84
CA HIS A 229 -4.97 4.16 15.92
C HIS A 229 -6.29 3.72 16.56
N LEU A 230 -6.39 3.74 17.89
CA LEU A 230 -7.53 3.21 18.64
C LEU A 230 -8.78 4.09 18.53
N ALA A 231 -8.60 5.37 18.18
CA ALA A 231 -9.70 6.29 17.91
C ALA A 231 -10.47 5.92 16.62
N ALA A 232 -9.77 5.37 15.62
CA ALA A 232 -10.38 4.93 14.36
C ALA A 232 -11.10 3.59 14.53
N SER A 233 -10.46 2.64 15.21
CA SER A 233 -11.15 1.46 15.76
C SER A 233 -10.26 0.76 16.79
N PRO A 234 -10.84 0.26 17.90
CA PRO A 234 -10.10 -0.46 18.93
C PRO A 234 -9.96 -1.97 18.68
N TYR A 235 -10.34 -2.47 17.49
CA TYR A 235 -10.46 -3.91 17.22
C TYR A 235 -9.30 -4.43 16.38
N PHE A 236 -8.78 -5.60 16.77
CA PHE A 236 -7.66 -6.26 16.11
C PHE A 236 -7.95 -7.75 15.93
N GLU A 237 -7.40 -8.32 14.88
CA GLU A 237 -7.31 -9.75 14.62
C GLU A 237 -5.86 -10.18 14.80
N ILE A 238 -5.65 -11.28 15.50
CA ILE A 238 -4.34 -11.87 15.77
C ILE A 238 -4.36 -13.29 15.22
N ASN A 239 -3.39 -13.62 14.39
CA ASN A 239 -3.19 -14.95 13.84
C ASN A 239 -1.86 -15.48 14.38
N VAL A 240 -1.93 -16.59 15.13
CA VAL A 240 -0.75 -17.29 15.63
C VAL A 240 -0.64 -18.62 14.91
N SER A 241 0.53 -18.92 14.35
CA SER A 241 0.80 -20.20 13.73
C SER A 241 2.10 -20.82 14.21
N TRP A 242 2.07 -22.13 14.44
CA TRP A 242 3.24 -22.95 14.69
C TRP A 242 3.47 -23.88 13.51
N LYS A 243 4.66 -23.84 12.93
CA LYS A 243 5.10 -24.70 11.82
C LYS A 243 6.56 -25.05 11.99
N GLU A 244 6.90 -26.32 11.79
CA GLU A 244 8.29 -26.80 11.80
C GLU A 244 9.10 -26.37 13.05
N GLY A 245 8.46 -26.26 14.22
CA GLY A 245 9.11 -25.82 15.46
C GLY A 245 9.35 -24.31 15.58
N ALA A 246 8.82 -23.50 14.66
CA ALA A 246 8.78 -22.05 14.75
C ALA A 246 7.37 -21.55 15.09
N CYS A 247 7.29 -20.47 15.87
CA CYS A 247 6.06 -19.72 16.13
C CYS A 247 6.12 -18.40 15.36
N SER A 248 4.99 -17.99 14.78
CA SER A 248 4.82 -16.67 14.18
C SER A 248 3.50 -16.05 14.61
N VAL A 249 3.53 -14.75 14.85
CA VAL A 249 2.36 -13.94 15.20
C VAL A 249 2.19 -12.85 14.15
N ASP A 250 1.00 -12.75 13.59
CA ASP A 250 0.60 -11.64 12.73
C ASP A 250 -0.62 -10.94 13.33
N MET A 251 -0.65 -9.62 13.24
CA MET A 251 -1.73 -8.81 13.80
C MET A 251 -2.21 -7.81 12.76
N SER A 252 -3.52 -7.80 12.57
CA SER A 252 -4.22 -6.96 11.61
C SER A 252 -5.25 -6.08 12.33
N HIS A 253 -5.30 -4.82 11.94
CA HIS A 253 -6.32 -3.90 12.44
C HIS A 253 -7.67 -4.13 11.74
N LEU A 254 -8.77 -4.06 12.50
CA LEU A 254 -10.11 -4.23 11.98
C LEU A 254 -10.88 -2.91 12.00
N SER A 255 -11.44 -2.52 10.85
CA SER A 255 -12.29 -1.34 10.73
C SER A 255 -13.68 -1.49 11.36
N LYS A 256 -14.09 -2.72 11.71
CA LYS A 256 -15.42 -3.04 12.27
C LYS A 256 -15.30 -4.01 13.44
N GLN A 257 -16.23 -3.90 14.38
CA GLN A 257 -16.32 -4.81 15.53
C GLN A 257 -16.71 -6.23 15.06
N PRO A 258 -15.89 -7.26 15.39
CA PRO A 258 -16.27 -8.66 15.23
C PRO A 258 -17.51 -9.02 16.05
N ALA A 259 -18.36 -9.92 15.53
CA ALA A 259 -19.58 -10.34 16.22
C ALA A 259 -19.31 -10.96 17.60
N CYS A 260 -18.20 -11.69 17.75
CA CYS A 260 -17.76 -12.30 19.01
C CYS A 260 -17.29 -11.27 20.07
N LEU A 261 -16.96 -10.05 19.65
CA LEU A 261 -16.55 -8.96 20.53
C LEU A 261 -17.70 -8.01 20.90
N LYS A 262 -18.94 -8.32 20.49
CA LYS A 262 -20.14 -7.64 21.01
C LYS A 262 -20.28 -7.82 22.52
#